data_AF-P41315-F1
#
_entry.id   AF-P41315-F1
#
_cell.length_a   1.000
_cell.length_b   1.000
_cell.length_c   1.000
_cell.angle_alpha   90.00
_cell.angle_beta   90.00
_cell.angle_gamma   90.00
#
_symmetry.space_group_name_H-M   'P 1'
#
loop_
_entity.id
_entity.type
_entity.pdbx_description
1 polymer ?
#
loop_
_entity_poly.entity_id
_entity_poly.type
_entity_poly.pdbx_seq_one_letter_code
_entity_poly.pdbx_strand_id
1 'polypeptide(L)'
;MKMMTIYIISLLLMIGFVAFASKPSPIYGGLSLVVSGGLGCGMVVSLEDVFLGLVVFLVYLGGMLVVFGYTTAMATEEYPETWVGNVVAFIMLLFVLLLQVGWYFMSKLVYIIMAIKLFDFVETSLVGQDYNGVSQLYYCGGWALALLGWILFMTIYVVLEVVRERSY
;
A
#
# COMPACT_ATOMS: atom_id res chain seq x y z
N MET A 1 10.26 15.25 12.96
CA MET A 1 10.07 13.79 13.11
C MET A 1 9.27 13.20 11.96
N LYS A 2 8.08 13.72 11.62
CA LYS A 2 7.26 13.27 10.46
C LYS A 2 8.03 13.13 9.13
N MET A 3 8.90 14.08 8.79
CA MET A 3 9.67 14.01 7.54
C MET A 3 10.65 12.83 7.50
N MET A 4 11.32 12.55 8.62
CA MET A 4 12.26 11.42 8.70
C MET A 4 11.52 10.09 8.62
N THR A 5 10.33 9.99 9.21
CA THR A 5 9.51 8.78 9.10
C THR A 5 9.03 8.55 7.67
N ILE A 6 8.56 9.59 6.96
CA ILE A 6 8.19 9.47 5.54
C ILE A 6 9.38 9.04 4.69
N TYR A 7 10.56 9.62 4.92
CA TYR A 7 11.77 9.23 4.18
C TYR A 7 12.15 7.77 4.42
N ILE A 8 12.13 7.31 5.68
CA ILE A 8 12.39 5.90 6.02
C ILE A 8 11.34 4.98 5.41
N ILE A 9 10.05 5.31 5.49
CA ILE A 9 8.99 4.50 4.88
C ILE A 9 9.17 4.44 3.35
N SER A 10 9.50 5.55 2.70
CA SER A 10 9.76 5.58 1.25
C SER A 10 10.95 4.70 0.87
N LEU A 11 12.02 4.68 1.68
CA LEU A 11 13.16 3.77 1.50
C LEU A 11 12.73 2.31 1.58
N LEU A 12 11.98 1.93 2.64
CA LEU A 12 11.51 0.56 2.81
C LEU A 12 10.55 0.14 1.68
N LEU A 13 9.68 1.05 1.24
CA LEU A 13 8.75 0.82 0.13
C LEU A 13 9.50 0.58 -1.19
N MET A 14 10.54 1.36 -1.48
CA MET A 14 11.37 1.15 -2.66
C MET A 14 12.14 -0.17 -2.60
N ILE A 15 12.68 -0.54 -1.44
CA ILE A 15 13.30 -1.86 -1.24
C ILE A 15 12.27 -2.99 -1.48
N GLY A 16 11.04 -2.82 -1.00
CA GLY A 16 9.93 -3.73 -1.26
C GLY A 16 9.62 -3.86 -2.76
N PHE A 17 9.54 -2.76 -3.51
CA PHE A 17 9.30 -2.84 -4.95
C PHE A 17 10.46 -3.46 -5.73
N VAL A 18 11.70 -3.24 -5.32
CA VAL A 18 12.86 -3.95 -5.91
C VAL A 18 12.73 -5.45 -5.68
N ALA A 19 12.39 -5.85 -4.46
CA ALA A 19 12.18 -7.25 -4.11
C ALA A 19 11.08 -7.89 -4.97
N PHE A 20 9.93 -7.22 -5.14
CA PHE A 20 8.88 -7.66 -6.07
C PHE A 20 9.34 -7.74 -7.53
N ALA A 21 10.01 -6.70 -8.04
CA ALA A 21 10.42 -6.61 -9.45
C ALA A 21 11.58 -7.55 -9.83
N SER A 22 12.33 -8.07 -8.85
CA SER A 22 13.51 -8.92 -9.06
C SER A 22 13.22 -10.31 -9.64
N LYS A 23 11.96 -10.59 -10.01
CA LYS A 23 11.44 -11.89 -10.42
C LYS A 23 11.75 -13.00 -9.39
N PRO A 24 11.38 -12.82 -8.10
CA PRO A 24 11.47 -13.92 -7.16
C PRO A 24 10.35 -14.94 -7.44
N SER A 25 10.41 -16.10 -6.78
CA SER A 25 9.27 -17.02 -6.79
C SER A 25 7.98 -16.31 -6.32
N PRO A 26 6.79 -16.75 -6.77
CA PRO A 26 5.52 -16.07 -6.49
C PRO A 26 5.27 -15.79 -5.00
N ILE A 27 5.73 -16.70 -4.11
CA ILE A 27 5.59 -16.57 -2.65
C ILE A 27 6.36 -15.37 -2.11
N TYR A 28 7.63 -15.23 -2.46
CA TYR A 28 8.43 -14.09 -2.00
C TYR A 28 8.02 -12.78 -2.68
N GLY A 29 7.62 -12.85 -3.95
CA GLY A 29 7.15 -11.70 -4.71
C GLY A 29 5.91 -11.07 -4.08
N GLY A 30 4.89 -11.86 -3.79
CA GLY A 30 3.69 -11.29 -3.19
C GLY A 30 3.81 -11.03 -1.67
N LEU A 31 4.67 -11.75 -0.93
CA LEU A 31 5.00 -11.35 0.45
C LEU A 31 5.63 -9.95 0.46
N SER A 32 6.55 -9.69 -0.47
CA SER A 32 7.16 -8.37 -0.63
C SER A 32 6.11 -7.30 -0.98
N LEU A 33 5.16 -7.61 -1.87
CA LEU A 33 4.05 -6.70 -2.18
C LEU A 33 3.20 -6.37 -0.95
N VAL A 34 2.83 -7.36 -0.15
CA VAL A 34 2.04 -7.18 1.07
C VAL A 34 2.75 -6.23 2.04
N VAL A 35 4.04 -6.46 2.28
CA VAL A 35 4.84 -5.60 3.16
C VAL A 35 4.96 -4.19 2.59
N SER A 36 5.23 -4.05 1.28
CA SER A 36 5.33 -2.75 0.61
C SER A 36 3.99 -1.99 0.59
N GLY A 37 2.86 -2.69 0.46
CA GLY A 37 1.52 -2.12 0.54
C GLY A 37 1.22 -1.60 1.95
N GLY A 38 1.64 -2.34 2.98
CA GLY A 38 1.48 -1.92 4.37
C GLY A 38 2.32 -0.67 4.69
N LEU A 39 3.54 -0.63 4.18
CA LEU A 39 4.40 0.56 4.24
C LEU A 39 3.80 1.74 3.48
N GLY A 40 3.22 1.49 2.30
CA GLY A 40 2.48 2.51 1.53
C GLY A 40 1.31 3.09 2.32
N CYS A 41 0.54 2.25 3.03
CA CYS A 41 -0.52 2.73 3.92
C CYS A 41 0.04 3.59 5.07
N GLY A 42 1.17 3.17 5.66
CA GLY A 42 1.88 3.97 6.67
C GLY A 42 2.38 5.33 6.14
N MET A 43 2.74 5.40 4.85
CA MET A 43 3.12 6.64 4.19
C MET A 43 1.93 7.59 4.06
N VAL A 44 0.76 7.09 3.63
CA VAL A 44 -0.48 7.89 3.52
C VAL A 44 -0.92 8.41 4.89
N VAL A 45 -0.88 7.56 5.92
CA VAL A 45 -1.18 7.98 7.31
C VAL A 45 -0.20 9.07 7.80
N SER A 46 1.06 9.02 7.36
CA SER A 46 2.06 10.04 7.70
C SER A 46 1.81 11.40 7.02
N LEU A 47 1.01 11.41 5.94
CA LEU A 47 0.60 12.61 5.20
C LEU A 47 -0.74 13.19 5.69
N GLU A 48 -1.22 12.77 6.86
CA GLU A 48 -2.44 13.25 7.52
C GLU A 48 -3.77 12.75 6.91
N ASP A 49 -3.71 11.95 5.85
CA ASP A 49 -4.86 11.28 5.23
C ASP A 49 -5.16 9.91 5.91
N VAL A 50 -5.51 9.94 7.20
CA VAL A 50 -5.66 8.72 8.01
C VAL A 50 -6.80 7.84 7.49
N PHE A 51 -7.92 8.43 7.07
CA PHE A 51 -9.06 7.65 6.60
C PHE A 51 -8.76 6.96 5.28
N LEU A 52 -8.15 7.68 4.34
CA LEU A 52 -7.74 7.11 3.06
C LEU A 52 -6.72 5.97 3.27
N GLY A 53 -5.72 6.18 4.13
CA GLY A 53 -4.74 5.15 4.47
C GLY A 53 -5.39 3.88 5.05
N LEU A 54 -6.41 4.04 5.89
CA LEU A 54 -7.16 2.93 6.47
C LEU A 54 -8.03 2.19 5.44
N VAL A 55 -8.70 2.91 4.53
CA VAL A 55 -9.50 2.30 3.46
C VAL A 55 -8.61 1.53 2.48
N VAL A 56 -7.45 2.10 2.10
CA VAL A 56 -6.47 1.42 1.24
C VAL A 56 -5.93 0.17 1.94
N PHE A 57 -5.65 0.25 3.24
CA PHE A 57 -5.22 -0.90 4.02
C PHE A 57 -6.28 -2.01 4.07
N LEU A 58 -7.54 -1.68 4.38
CA LEU A 58 -8.58 -2.70 4.55
C LEU A 58 -9.03 -3.32 3.22
N VAL A 59 -9.29 -2.50 2.20
CA VAL A 59 -9.89 -2.97 0.95
C VAL A 59 -8.83 -3.46 -0.03
N TYR A 60 -7.81 -2.64 -0.30
CA TYR A 60 -6.80 -2.97 -1.31
C TYR A 60 -5.80 -3.99 -0.77
N LEU A 61 -5.20 -3.74 0.40
CA LEU A 61 -4.24 -4.69 0.97
C LEU A 61 -4.97 -5.96 1.45
N GLY A 62 -6.09 -5.82 2.17
CA GLY A 62 -6.91 -6.96 2.61
C GLY A 62 -7.42 -7.84 1.47
N GLY A 63 -8.00 -7.26 0.42
CA GLY A 63 -8.47 -8.02 -0.74
C GLY A 63 -7.34 -8.70 -1.52
N MET A 64 -6.21 -8.01 -1.70
CA MET A 64 -5.04 -8.58 -2.37
C MET A 64 -4.39 -9.70 -1.56
N LEU A 65 -4.43 -9.67 -0.22
CA LEU A 65 -3.93 -10.75 0.64
C LEU A 65 -4.63 -12.07 0.38
N VAL A 66 -5.96 -12.04 0.18
CA VAL A 66 -6.75 -13.24 -0.06
C VAL A 66 -6.36 -13.89 -1.39
N VAL A 67 -6.32 -13.09 -2.47
CA VAL A 67 -5.91 -13.58 -3.80
C VAL A 67 -4.46 -14.07 -3.76
N PHE A 68 -3.58 -13.35 -3.08
CA PHE A 68 -2.19 -13.78 -2.89
C PHE A 68 -2.11 -15.13 -2.18
N GLY A 69 -2.85 -15.34 -1.09
CA GLY A 69 -2.92 -16.62 -0.39
C GLY A 69 -3.34 -17.78 -1.30
N TYR A 70 -4.35 -17.58 -2.16
CA TYR A 70 -4.74 -18.58 -3.14
C TYR A 70 -3.67 -18.83 -4.21
N THR A 71 -3.09 -17.77 -4.77
CA THR A 71 -2.06 -17.90 -5.81
C THR A 71 -0.79 -18.55 -5.28
N THR A 72 -0.38 -18.25 -4.05
CA THR A 72 0.78 -18.89 -3.43
C THR A 72 0.54 -20.35 -3.13
N ALA A 73 -0.65 -20.71 -2.64
CA ALA A 73 -1.02 -22.10 -2.41
C ALA A 73 -1.03 -22.93 -3.71
N MET A 74 -1.42 -22.33 -4.83
CA MET A 74 -1.44 -23.00 -6.14
C MET A 74 -0.08 -23.00 -6.85
N ALA A 75 0.73 -21.97 -6.65
CA ALA A 75 2.04 -21.80 -7.28
C ALA A 75 3.20 -22.19 -6.35
N THR A 76 2.96 -23.02 -5.33
CA THR A 76 4.04 -23.53 -4.47
C THR A 76 4.99 -24.39 -5.31
N GLU A 77 6.16 -23.85 -5.60
CA GLU A 77 7.29 -24.60 -6.11
C GLU A 77 8.04 -25.25 -4.93
N GLU A 78 8.48 -26.50 -5.08
CA GLU A 78 9.22 -27.23 -4.02
C GLU A 78 10.54 -26.54 -3.65
N TYR A 79 11.18 -25.88 -4.63
CA TYR A 79 12.44 -25.14 -4.48
C TYR A 79 12.25 -23.69 -4.92
N PRO A 80 11.78 -22.80 -4.03
CA PRO A 80 11.54 -21.42 -4.43
C PRO A 80 12.86 -20.72 -4.75
N GLU A 81 12.94 -20.10 -5.92
CA GLU A 81 14.09 -19.27 -6.31
C GLU A 81 14.23 -18.07 -5.34
N THR A 82 15.42 -17.95 -4.73
CA THR A 82 15.72 -16.89 -3.76
C THR A 82 16.46 -15.72 -4.42
N TRP A 83 16.45 -14.57 -3.74
CA TRP A 83 17.00 -13.33 -4.28
C TRP A 83 18.53 -13.31 -4.23
N VAL A 84 19.12 -14.07 -3.30
CA VAL A 84 20.54 -14.02 -2.94
C VAL A 84 21.44 -14.37 -4.14
N GLY A 85 20.99 -15.23 -5.04
CA GLY A 85 21.74 -15.61 -6.25
C GLY A 85 21.53 -14.70 -7.46
N ASN A 86 20.55 -13.80 -7.44
CA ASN A 86 20.19 -13.02 -8.61
C ASN A 86 21.00 -11.72 -8.67
N VAL A 87 22.07 -11.72 -9.49
CA VAL A 87 22.90 -10.53 -9.75
C VAL A 87 22.06 -9.34 -10.21
N VAL A 88 20.98 -9.58 -10.96
CA VAL A 88 20.05 -8.52 -11.40
C VAL A 88 19.35 -7.88 -10.20
N ALA A 89 18.91 -8.67 -9.22
CA ALA A 89 18.27 -8.15 -8.00
C ALA A 89 19.21 -7.22 -7.23
N PHE A 90 20.48 -7.64 -7.10
CA PHE A 90 21.50 -6.84 -6.42
C PHE A 90 21.81 -5.54 -7.15
N ILE A 91 21.96 -5.57 -8.48
CA ILE A 91 22.18 -4.37 -9.31
C ILE A 91 20.99 -3.41 -9.19
N MET A 92 19.75 -3.93 -9.26
CA MET A 92 18.54 -3.13 -9.12
C MET A 92 18.45 -2.47 -7.75
N LEU A 93 18.80 -3.19 -6.68
CA LEU A 93 18.86 -2.64 -5.33
C LEU A 93 19.87 -1.50 -5.23
N LEU A 94 21.09 -1.70 -5.72
CA LEU A 94 22.12 -0.66 -5.72
C LEU A 94 21.69 0.57 -6.52
N PHE A 95 21.09 0.36 -7.70
CA PHE A 95 20.60 1.44 -8.55
C PHE A 95 19.52 2.28 -7.85
N VAL A 96 18.55 1.62 -7.21
CA VAL A 96 17.49 2.30 -6.45
C VAL A 96 18.06 3.03 -5.23
N LEU A 97 19.03 2.46 -4.53
CA LEU A 97 19.70 3.12 -3.42
C LEU A 97 20.42 4.39 -3.88
N LEU A 98 21.15 4.32 -5.00
CA LEU A 98 21.81 5.49 -5.60
C LEU A 98 20.81 6.59 -5.99
N LEU A 99 19.70 6.22 -6.63
CA LEU A 99 18.64 7.17 -6.98
C LEU A 99 18.05 7.83 -5.73
N GLN A 100 17.82 7.07 -4.66
CA GLN A 100 17.25 7.60 -3.43
C GLN A 100 18.22 8.54 -2.71
N VAL A 101 19.51 8.22 -2.68
CA VAL A 101 20.54 9.12 -2.15
C VAL A 101 20.60 10.41 -2.99
N GLY A 102 20.55 10.30 -4.31
CA GLY A 102 20.46 11.46 -5.21
C GLY A 102 19.22 12.32 -4.92
N TRP A 103 18.06 11.69 -4.74
CA TRP A 103 16.81 12.37 -4.37
C TRP A 103 16.92 13.05 -3.00
N TYR A 104 17.56 12.43 -2.02
CA TYR A 104 17.79 13.04 -0.71
C TYR A 104 18.64 14.31 -0.79
N PHE A 105 19.66 14.35 -1.65
CA PHE A 105 20.46 15.56 -1.87
C PHE A 105 19.67 16.65 -2.61
N MET A 106 18.93 16.29 -3.66
CA MET A 106 18.14 17.26 -4.43
C MET A 106 16.95 17.81 -3.62
N SER A 107 16.31 16.96 -2.82
CA SER A 107 15.17 17.36 -1.99
C SER A 107 15.54 18.40 -0.96
N LYS A 108 16.76 18.39 -0.38
CA LYS A 108 17.23 19.48 0.50
C LYS A 108 17.21 20.84 -0.20
N LEU A 109 17.54 20.88 -1.48
CA LEU A 109 17.60 22.11 -2.27
C LEU A 109 16.19 22.57 -2.69
N VAL A 110 15.33 21.63 -3.11
CA VAL A 110 13.92 21.90 -3.45
C VAL A 110 13.11 22.29 -2.22
N TYR A 111 13.42 21.75 -1.04
CA TYR A 111 12.73 22.07 0.21
C TYR A 111 12.85 23.54 0.58
N ILE A 112 13.99 24.18 0.30
CA ILE A 112 14.15 25.61 0.54
C ILE A 112 13.13 26.39 -0.31
N ILE A 113 12.94 26.00 -1.57
CA ILE A 113 12.01 26.65 -2.50
C ILE A 113 10.56 26.37 -2.11
N MET A 114 10.23 25.13 -1.76
CA MET A 114 8.87 24.73 -1.42
C MET A 114 8.45 25.23 -0.04
N ALA A 115 9.35 25.27 0.95
CA ALA A 115 9.09 25.91 2.24
C ALA A 115 8.75 27.38 2.05
N ILE A 116 9.49 28.11 1.21
CA ILE A 116 9.19 29.52 0.88
C ILE A 116 7.78 29.65 0.30
N LYS A 117 7.35 28.75 -0.61
CA LYS A 117 6.00 28.77 -1.18
C LYS A 117 4.91 28.31 -0.20
N LEU A 118 5.20 27.33 0.66
CA LEU A 118 4.23 26.76 1.59
C LEU A 118 3.99 27.69 2.77
N PHE A 119 5.00 28.44 3.23
CA PHE A 119 4.81 29.50 4.22
C PHE A 119 3.71 30.51 3.80
N ASP A 120 3.50 30.71 2.50
CA ASP A 120 2.45 31.57 1.95
C ASP A 120 1.03 30.94 1.99
N PHE A 121 0.93 29.61 2.07
CA PHE A 121 -0.36 28.88 2.08
C PHE A 121 -0.73 28.25 3.44
N VAL A 122 0.16 28.29 4.44
CA VAL A 122 -0.03 27.60 5.74
C VAL A 122 -0.98 28.34 6.69
N GLU A 123 -1.47 29.52 6.34
CA GLU A 123 -2.56 30.12 7.10
C GLU A 123 -3.87 29.38 6.83
N THR A 124 -4.29 28.58 7.82
CA THR A 124 -5.66 28.13 8.10
C THR A 124 -6.17 26.85 7.41
N SER A 125 -5.75 25.70 7.94
CA SER A 125 -6.69 24.59 8.13
C SER A 125 -6.38 23.84 9.42
N LEU A 126 -6.88 24.37 10.55
CA LEU A 126 -6.88 23.68 11.86
C LEU A 126 -7.81 22.45 11.90
N VAL A 127 -8.60 22.23 10.84
CA VAL A 127 -9.48 21.09 10.69
C VAL A 127 -8.83 20.10 9.72
N GLY A 128 -8.50 18.90 10.20
CA GLY A 128 -8.03 17.83 9.33
C GLY A 128 -9.01 17.59 8.19
N GLN A 129 -8.51 17.61 6.95
CA GLN A 129 -9.30 17.55 5.72
C GLN A 129 -10.26 16.34 5.67
N ASP A 130 -9.83 15.22 6.25
CA ASP A 130 -10.57 13.96 6.24
C ASP A 130 -11.85 13.95 7.08
N TYR A 131 -11.89 14.66 8.22
CA TYR A 131 -12.99 14.49 9.19
C TYR A 131 -14.34 14.91 8.61
N ASN A 132 -14.36 15.97 7.80
CA ASN A 132 -15.59 16.43 7.15
C ASN A 132 -16.07 15.42 6.10
N GLY A 133 -15.16 14.88 5.27
CA GLY A 133 -15.52 13.87 4.26
C GLY A 133 -16.09 12.60 4.88
N VAL A 134 -15.45 12.09 5.94
CA VAL A 134 -15.89 10.86 6.62
C VAL A 134 -17.24 11.04 7.30
N SER A 135 -17.46 12.16 8.00
CA SER A 135 -18.74 12.42 8.65
C SER A 135 -19.89 12.55 7.65
N GLN A 136 -19.67 13.19 6.50
CA GLN A 136 -20.67 13.29 5.43
C GLN A 136 -20.97 11.92 4.79
N LEU A 137 -19.96 11.07 4.64
CA LEU A 137 -20.13 9.71 4.14
C LEU A 137 -21.02 8.88 5.08
N TYR A 138 -20.84 8.98 6.40
CA TYR A 138 -21.73 8.31 7.35
C TYR A 138 -23.11 8.96 7.47
N TYR A 139 -23.21 10.28 7.37
CA TYR A 139 -24.48 11.00 7.55
C TYR A 139 -25.41 10.90 6.33
N CYS A 140 -24.90 11.25 5.14
CA CYS A 140 -25.67 11.24 3.89
C CYS A 140 -25.58 9.87 3.19
N GLY A 141 -24.38 9.27 3.17
CA GLY A 141 -24.10 8.02 2.48
C GLY A 141 -24.29 6.74 3.31
N GLY A 142 -24.75 6.83 4.56
CA GLY A 142 -24.86 5.68 5.47
C GLY A 142 -25.73 4.53 4.91
N TRP A 143 -26.84 4.86 4.25
CA TRP A 143 -27.69 3.86 3.59
C TRP A 143 -26.98 3.19 2.41
N ALA A 144 -26.21 3.94 1.63
CA ALA A 144 -25.42 3.38 0.53
C ALA A 144 -24.34 2.42 1.06
N LEU A 145 -23.68 2.75 2.19
CA LEU A 145 -22.74 1.84 2.86
C LEU A 145 -23.42 0.55 3.34
N ALA A 146 -24.62 0.64 3.93
CA ALA A 146 -25.37 -0.53 4.37
C ALA A 146 -25.74 -1.43 3.18
N LEU A 147 -26.17 -0.84 2.06
CA LEU A 147 -26.44 -1.57 0.82
C LEU A 147 -25.18 -2.23 0.26
N LEU A 148 -24.03 -1.53 0.26
CA LEU A 148 -22.75 -2.11 -0.16
C LEU A 148 -22.35 -3.31 0.71
N GLY A 149 -22.48 -3.19 2.03
CA GLY A 149 -22.25 -4.30 2.96
C GLY A 149 -23.18 -5.48 2.70
N TRP A 150 -24.46 -5.20 2.40
CA TRP A 150 -25.43 -6.24 2.06
C TRP A 150 -25.11 -6.94 0.73
N ILE A 151 -24.69 -6.18 -0.29
CA ILE A 151 -24.26 -6.73 -1.58
C ILE A 151 -23.03 -7.62 -1.37
N LEU A 152 -22.05 -7.21 -0.57
CA LEU A 152 -20.90 -8.04 -0.23
C LEU A 152 -21.32 -9.34 0.47
N PHE A 153 -22.24 -9.28 1.43
CA PHE A 153 -22.80 -10.47 2.07
C PHE A 153 -23.48 -11.41 1.07
N MET A 154 -24.31 -10.85 0.18
CA MET A 154 -24.98 -11.61 -0.89
C MET A 154 -23.98 -12.25 -1.85
N THR A 155 -22.89 -11.56 -2.21
CA THR A 155 -21.86 -12.17 -3.07
C THR A 155 -21.20 -13.37 -2.42
N ILE A 156 -20.86 -13.30 -1.14
CA ILE A 156 -20.28 -14.44 -0.40
C ILE A 156 -21.30 -15.57 -0.29
N TYR A 157 -22.57 -15.26 0.01
CA TYR A 157 -23.64 -16.25 0.07
C TYR A 157 -23.80 -17.02 -1.25
N VAL A 158 -23.89 -16.30 -2.37
CA VAL A 158 -24.01 -16.90 -3.71
C VAL A 158 -22.78 -17.76 -4.04
N VAL A 159 -21.57 -17.29 -3.74
CA VAL A 159 -20.35 -18.08 -3.93
C VAL A 159 -20.37 -19.36 -3.09
N LEU A 160 -20.86 -19.30 -1.85
CA LEU A 160 -20.99 -20.47 -0.98
C LEU A 160 -22.02 -21.47 -1.50
N GLU A 161 -23.17 -21.03 -2.00
CA GLU A 161 -24.17 -21.92 -2.62
C GLU A 161 -23.60 -22.60 -3.87
N VAL A 162 -22.93 -21.85 -4.75
CA VAL A 162 -22.30 -22.40 -5.96
C VAL A 162 -21.22 -23.43 -5.60
N VAL A 163 -20.38 -23.16 -4.59
CA VAL A 163 -19.35 -24.13 -4.14
C VAL A 163 -19.99 -25.35 -3.50
N ARG A 164 -21.10 -25.19 -2.75
CA ARG A 164 -21.84 -26.31 -2.15
C ARG A 164 -22.45 -27.22 -3.21
N GLU A 165 -23.06 -26.66 -4.24
CA GLU A 165 -23.65 -27.43 -5.35
C GLU A 165 -22.59 -28.23 -6.12
N ARG A 166 -21.36 -27.72 -6.24
CA ARG A 166 -20.25 -28.44 -6.89
C ARG A 166 -19.69 -29.60 -6.05
N SER A 167 -20.06 -29.70 -4.78
CA SER A 167 -19.61 -30.78 -3.88
C SER A 167 -20.52 -32.02 -3.85
N TYR A 168 -21.66 -31.97 -4.54
CA TYR A 168 -22.56 -33.11 -4.79
C TYR A 168 -22.52 -33.52 -6.26
#